data_AF-A0A1F7ZPZ5-F1
#
_entry.id   AF-A0A1F7ZPZ5-F1
#
_cell.length_a   1.000
_cell.length_b   1.000
_cell.length_c   1.000
_cell.angle_alpha   90.00
_cell.angle_beta   90.00
_cell.angle_gamma   90.00
#
_symmetry.space_group_name_H-M   'P 1'
#
loop_
_entity.id
_entity.type
_entity.pdbx_description
1 polymer ?
#
loop_
_entity_poly.entity_id
_entity_poly.type
_entity_poly.pdbx_seq_one_letter_code
_entity_poly.pdbx_strand_id
1 'polypeptide(L)'
;MVSQTRLVINTVGPFCKYGTPVVVACVENSAAYVDSMGEHIWTYQLAVQWHEKAMANKAIIIPHCAVESSPPDLMTLLLARSLRRRLGSTVFTIQNTWTGYSGGVISSILAGLEKYSIRQMMPASAPRATCIPDAGPHQPYPHPVLPI
;
A
#
# COMPACT_ATOMS: atom_id res chain seq x y z
N MET A 1 -4.02 19.01 12.59
CA MET A 1 -4.93 18.23 11.73
C MET A 1 -4.82 16.74 12.03
N VAL A 2 -3.67 16.09 11.77
CA VAL A 2 -3.51 14.65 12.06
C VAL A 2 -3.59 14.32 13.55
N SER A 3 -3.02 15.16 14.42
CA SER A 3 -3.05 15.00 15.89
C SER A 3 -4.45 14.94 16.52
N GLN A 4 -5.49 15.31 15.78
CA GLN A 4 -6.89 15.30 16.23
C GLN A 4 -7.74 14.31 15.43
N THR A 5 -7.11 13.48 14.60
CA THR A 5 -7.78 12.57 13.68
C THR A 5 -7.27 11.14 13.89
N ARG A 6 -8.17 10.17 13.75
CA ARG A 6 -7.85 8.75 13.90
C ARG A 6 -7.46 8.07 12.59
N LEU A 7 -8.03 8.54 11.48
CA LEU A 7 -7.84 7.97 10.15
C LEU A 7 -7.72 9.09 9.12
N VAL A 8 -6.65 9.07 8.34
CA VAL A 8 -6.48 9.88 7.15
C VAL A 8 -6.74 9.01 5.92
N ILE A 9 -7.71 9.42 5.11
CA ILE A 9 -8.00 8.81 3.81
C ILE A 9 -7.43 9.74 2.75
N ASN A 10 -6.35 9.35 2.09
CA ASN A 10 -5.69 10.14 1.07
C ASN A 10 -6.03 9.62 -0.33
N THR A 11 -6.83 10.38 -1.07
CA THR A 11 -7.29 9.98 -2.41
C THR A 11 -6.69 10.82 -3.53
N VAL A 12 -5.73 11.70 -3.22
CA VAL A 12 -5.20 12.68 -4.18
C VAL A 12 -3.69 12.58 -4.26
N GLY A 13 -3.21 12.14 -5.43
CA GLY A 13 -1.80 12.15 -5.81
C GLY A 13 -1.42 13.39 -6.64
N PRO A 14 -0.20 13.42 -7.21
CA PRO A 14 0.82 12.37 -7.13
C PRO A 14 1.40 12.15 -5.72
N PHE A 15 1.32 10.92 -5.22
CA PHE A 15 1.70 10.59 -3.85
C PHE A 15 3.21 10.64 -3.66
N CYS A 16 4.00 10.35 -4.70
CA CYS A 16 5.44 10.52 -4.60
C CYS A 16 5.86 11.98 -4.38
N LYS A 17 5.05 12.96 -4.78
CA LYS A 17 5.32 14.39 -4.56
C LYS A 17 4.79 14.87 -3.21
N TYR A 18 3.56 14.47 -2.85
CA TYR A 18 2.83 15.08 -1.74
C TYR A 18 2.46 14.13 -0.60
N GLY A 19 2.54 12.82 -0.80
CA GLY A 19 2.05 11.82 0.15
C GLY A 19 2.98 11.58 1.34
N THR A 20 4.30 11.69 1.16
CA THR A 20 5.26 11.38 2.25
C THR A 20 5.02 12.20 3.52
N PRO A 21 4.88 13.55 3.48
CA PRO A 21 4.60 14.33 4.68
C PRO A 21 3.31 13.92 5.40
N VAL A 22 2.29 13.46 4.67
CA VAL A 22 1.02 12.98 5.24
C VAL A 22 1.24 11.68 6.01
N VAL A 23 1.94 10.72 5.41
CA VAL A 23 2.29 9.44 6.05
C VAL A 23 3.15 9.68 7.29
N VAL A 24 4.17 10.53 7.19
CA VAL A 24 5.04 10.88 8.33
C VAL A 24 4.23 11.48 9.47
N ALA A 25 3.34 12.43 9.19
CA ALA A 25 2.46 12.99 10.19
C ALA A 25 1.56 11.93 10.86
N CYS A 26 1.05 10.96 10.08
CA CYS A 26 0.27 9.85 10.62
C CYS A 26 1.10 8.95 11.53
N VAL A 27 2.32 8.59 11.11
CA VAL A 27 3.26 7.81 11.91
C VAL A 27 3.60 8.52 13.22
N GLU A 28 3.86 9.82 13.19
CA GLU A 28 4.26 10.59 14.37
C GLU A 28 3.13 10.82 15.38
N ASN A 29 1.88 10.87 14.91
CA ASN A 29 0.72 11.10 15.76
C ASN A 29 -0.07 9.81 16.05
N SER A 30 0.51 8.64 15.73
CA SER A 30 -0.16 7.34 15.86
C SER A 30 -1.53 7.30 15.19
N ALA A 31 -1.72 7.98 14.06
CA ALA A 31 -2.98 7.96 13.31
C ALA A 31 -2.93 6.88 12.22
N ALA A 32 -4.08 6.31 11.89
CA ALA A 32 -4.21 5.40 10.75
C ALA A 32 -4.19 6.18 9.42
N TYR A 33 -3.69 5.55 8.37
CA TYR A 33 -3.58 6.08 7.03
C TYR A 33 -4.02 5.02 6.01
N VAL A 34 -4.87 5.43 5.07
CA VAL A 34 -5.23 4.64 3.89
C VAL A 34 -5.18 5.51 2.65
N ASP A 35 -4.81 4.94 1.51
CA ASP A 35 -4.81 5.68 0.23
C ASP A 35 -5.20 4.84 -0.98
N SER A 36 -5.38 5.51 -2.12
CA SER A 36 -5.69 4.89 -3.42
C SER A 36 -4.51 5.01 -4.40
N MET A 37 -3.27 4.98 -3.90
CA MET A 37 -2.08 5.21 -4.71
C MET A 37 -1.75 4.01 -5.64
N GLY A 38 -1.11 4.29 -6.79
CA GLY A 38 -0.56 3.28 -7.72
C GLY A 38 0.96 3.34 -7.98
N GLU A 39 1.69 4.29 -7.37
CA GLU A 39 3.12 4.57 -7.59
C GLU A 39 4.10 3.63 -6.83
N HIS A 40 4.10 2.33 -7.10
CA HIS A 40 4.74 1.26 -6.26
C HIS A 40 6.12 1.59 -5.63
N ILE A 41 7.02 2.27 -6.34
CA ILE A 41 8.32 2.72 -5.82
C ILE A 41 8.22 3.64 -4.60
N TRP A 42 7.22 4.51 -4.55
CA TRP A 42 6.99 5.39 -3.42
C TRP A 42 6.59 4.59 -2.17
N THR A 43 5.68 3.62 -2.30
CA THR A 43 5.32 2.72 -1.20
C THR A 43 6.50 1.86 -0.76
N TYR A 44 7.32 1.38 -1.68
CA TYR A 44 8.56 0.68 -1.35
C TYR A 44 9.50 1.55 -0.48
N GLN A 45 9.70 2.82 -0.85
CA GLN A 45 10.48 3.75 -0.04
C GLN A 45 9.87 4.01 1.33
N LEU A 46 8.54 4.16 1.40
CA LEU A 46 7.84 4.33 2.67
C LEU A 46 8.04 3.13 3.59
N ALA A 47 7.89 1.90 3.06
CA ALA A 47 8.09 0.69 3.82
C ALA A 47 9.53 0.61 4.36
N VAL A 48 10.53 0.84 3.51
CA VAL A 48 11.95 0.80 3.93
C VAL A 48 12.27 1.85 4.99
N GLN A 49 11.71 3.06 4.89
CA GLN A 49 12.09 4.18 5.76
C GLN A 49 11.27 4.28 7.05
N TRP A 50 9.98 3.91 7.01
CA TRP A 50 9.03 4.24 8.06
C TRP A 50 8.39 3.03 8.74
N HIS A 51 8.62 1.80 8.26
CA HIS A 51 8.03 0.59 8.84
C HIS A 51 8.31 0.47 10.35
N GLU A 52 9.57 0.55 10.76
CA GLU A 52 9.97 0.41 12.16
C GLU A 52 9.35 1.49 13.05
N LYS A 53 9.32 2.75 12.59
CA LYS A 53 8.73 3.86 13.34
C LYS A 53 7.21 3.73 13.43
N ALA A 54 6.55 3.29 12.35
CA ALA A 54 5.11 3.03 12.35
C ALA A 54 4.76 1.91 13.35
N MET A 55 5.55 0.84 13.40
CA MET A 55 5.40 -0.25 14.36
C MET A 55 5.58 0.23 15.80
N ALA A 56 6.66 0.99 16.08
CA ALA A 56 6.92 1.55 17.41
C ALA A 56 5.79 2.48 17.89
N ASN A 57 5.26 3.31 16.99
CA ASN A 57 4.19 4.26 17.30
C ASN A 57 2.78 3.68 17.20
N LYS A 58 2.65 2.40 16.82
CA LYS A 58 1.36 1.73 16.56
C LYS A 58 0.50 2.44 15.51
N ALA A 59 1.14 3.10 14.55
CA ALA A 59 0.47 3.72 13.42
C ALA A 59 0.15 2.67 12.36
N ILE A 60 -1.08 2.70 11.83
CA ILE A 60 -1.56 1.75 10.82
C ILE A 60 -1.45 2.43 9.45
N ILE A 61 -0.60 1.90 8.56
CA ILE A 61 -0.40 2.46 7.21
C ILE A 61 -0.79 1.41 6.17
N ILE A 62 -1.87 1.66 5.43
CA ILE A 62 -2.40 0.73 4.42
C ILE A 62 -2.46 1.45 3.05
N PRO A 63 -1.37 1.43 2.28
CA PRO A 63 -1.38 1.96 0.92
C PRO A 63 -2.14 1.02 -0.04
N HIS A 64 -2.43 1.49 -1.26
CA HIS A 64 -3.01 0.68 -2.35
C HIS A 64 -4.45 0.17 -2.11
N CYS A 65 -5.29 0.95 -1.43
CA CYS A 65 -6.72 0.63 -1.25
C CYS A 65 -7.57 1.07 -2.46
N ALA A 66 -7.23 0.60 -3.66
CA ALA A 66 -7.94 0.89 -4.91
C ALA A 66 -8.48 -0.37 -5.59
N VAL A 67 -9.35 -0.21 -6.59
CA VAL A 67 -10.00 -1.31 -7.33
C VAL A 67 -8.97 -2.23 -8.01
N GLU A 68 -7.81 -1.70 -8.37
CA GLU A 68 -6.73 -2.42 -9.02
C GLU A 68 -5.89 -3.26 -8.03
N SER A 69 -6.08 -3.10 -6.72
CA SER A 69 -5.22 -3.70 -5.67
C SER A 69 -6.01 -4.47 -4.62
N SER A 70 -7.06 -3.88 -4.02
CA SER A 70 -7.81 -4.53 -2.93
C SER A 70 -8.55 -5.80 -3.34
N PRO A 71 -9.26 -5.86 -4.49
CA PRO A 71 -9.94 -7.09 -4.92
C PRO A 71 -8.98 -8.25 -5.22
N PRO A 72 -7.86 -8.07 -5.98
CA PRO A 72 -6.84 -9.10 -6.13
C PRO A 72 -6.29 -9.64 -4.80
N ASP A 73 -5.99 -8.75 -3.83
CA ASP A 73 -5.45 -9.14 -2.53
C ASP A 73 -6.46 -9.96 -1.72
N LEU A 74 -7.71 -9.51 -1.66
CA LEU A 74 -8.78 -10.22 -0.98
C LEU A 74 -9.02 -11.60 -1.61
N MET A 75 -9.06 -11.68 -2.94
CA MET A 75 -9.24 -12.94 -3.64
C MET A 75 -8.08 -13.91 -3.40
N THR A 76 -6.84 -13.40 -3.39
CA THR A 76 -5.66 -14.19 -3.05
C THR A 76 -5.75 -14.76 -1.63
N LEU A 77 -6.18 -13.94 -0.67
CA LEU A 77 -6.41 -14.35 0.71
C LEU A 77 -7.51 -15.42 0.83
N LEU A 78 -8.66 -15.21 0.19
CA LEU A 78 -9.78 -16.14 0.20
C LEU A 78 -9.43 -17.48 -0.45
N LEU A 79 -8.69 -17.44 -1.56
CA LEU A 79 -8.15 -18.62 -2.21
C LEU A 79 -7.20 -19.37 -1.25
N ALA A 80 -6.21 -18.68 -0.68
CA ALA A 80 -5.27 -19.27 0.25
C ALA A 80 -5.97 -19.95 1.46
N ARG A 81 -7.04 -19.35 1.99
CA ARG A 81 -7.83 -19.92 3.09
C ARG A 81 -8.69 -21.12 2.70
N SER A 82 -9.21 -21.12 1.48
CA SER A 82 -10.10 -22.19 1.00
C SER A 82 -9.35 -23.45 0.57
N LEU A 83 -8.05 -23.34 0.34
CA LEU A 83 -7.22 -24.44 -0.13
C LEU A 83 -6.92 -25.46 0.97
N ARG A 84 -7.46 -26.66 0.79
CA ARG A 84 -7.15 -27.84 1.63
C ARG A 84 -5.88 -28.57 1.21
N ARG A 85 -5.30 -28.21 0.06
CA ARG A 85 -4.04 -28.75 -0.49
C ARG A 85 -3.25 -27.63 -1.17
N ARG A 86 -1.93 -27.78 -1.24
CA ARG A 86 -1.09 -26.85 -2.01
C ARG A 86 -1.46 -26.92 -3.50
N LEU A 87 -1.79 -25.79 -4.10
CA LEU A 87 -1.87 -25.67 -5.54
C LEU A 87 -0.46 -25.54 -6.13
N GLY A 88 -0.30 -25.98 -7.38
CA GLY A 88 0.82 -25.54 -8.22
C GLY A 88 0.65 -24.08 -8.65
N SER A 89 1.42 -23.64 -9.65
CA SER A 89 1.28 -22.32 -10.25
C SER A 89 -0.16 -22.07 -10.71
N THR A 90 -0.82 -21.10 -10.09
CA THR A 90 -2.23 -20.78 -10.33
C THR A 90 -2.33 -19.34 -10.80
N VAL A 91 -3.09 -19.11 -11.86
CA VAL A 91 -3.40 -17.77 -12.36
C VAL A 91 -4.87 -17.49 -12.04
N PHE A 92 -5.12 -16.36 -11.41
CA PHE A 92 -6.46 -15.81 -11.23
C PHE A 92 -6.58 -14.53 -12.04
N THR A 93 -7.73 -14.31 -12.66
CA THR A 93 -7.98 -13.16 -13.52
C THR A 93 -9.24 -12.46 -13.03
N ILE A 94 -9.12 -11.15 -12.82
CA ILE A 94 -10.26 -10.26 -12.60
C ILE A 94 -10.49 -9.53 -13.90
N GLN A 95 -11.67 -9.70 -14.49
CA GLN A 95 -12.08 -8.93 -15.65
C GLN A 95 -12.79 -7.68 -15.18
N ASN A 96 -12.20 -6.52 -15.45
CA ASN A 96 -12.81 -5.21 -15.23
C ASN A 96 -13.05 -4.50 -16.56
N THR A 97 -14.12 -3.73 -16.65
CA THR A 97 -14.34 -2.82 -17.78
C THR A 97 -13.54 -1.55 -17.53
N TRP A 98 -12.35 -1.47 -18.13
CA TRP A 98 -11.47 -0.32 -18.04
C TRP A 98 -11.93 0.79 -18.99
N THR A 99 -12.30 1.96 -18.46
CA THR A 99 -12.81 3.10 -19.24
C THR A 99 -11.74 4.13 -19.62
N GLY A 100 -10.48 3.93 -19.22
CA GLY A 100 -9.36 4.83 -19.50
C GLY A 100 -8.66 5.34 -18.25
N TYR A 101 -7.57 6.09 -18.44
CA TYR A 101 -6.85 6.76 -17.34
C TYR A 101 -7.42 8.15 -17.11
N SER A 102 -7.63 8.52 -15.84
CA SER A 102 -7.93 9.90 -15.48
C SER A 102 -6.68 10.79 -15.60
N GLY A 103 -6.88 12.11 -15.70
CA GLY A 103 -5.77 13.07 -15.70
C GLY A 103 -4.89 12.97 -14.43
N GLY A 104 -5.49 12.61 -13.28
CA GLY A 104 -4.75 12.38 -12.03
C GLY A 104 -3.85 11.14 -12.10
N VAL A 105 -4.30 10.06 -12.74
CA VAL A 105 -3.46 8.87 -12.94
C VAL A 105 -2.30 9.19 -13.87
N ILE A 106 -2.57 9.87 -15.00
CA ILE A 106 -1.52 10.30 -15.94
C ILE A 106 -0.49 11.19 -15.23
N SER A 107 -0.95 12.17 -14.44
CA SER A 107 -0.08 13.04 -13.64
C SER A 107 0.78 12.25 -12.64
N SER A 108 0.23 11.21 -12.02
CA SER A 108 0.96 10.35 -11.07
C SER A 108 2.03 9.52 -11.76
N ILE A 109 1.73 8.98 -12.94
CA ILE A 109 2.71 8.26 -13.77
C ILE A 109 3.87 9.19 -14.16
N LEU A 110 3.56 10.38 -14.67
CA LEU A 110 4.57 11.37 -15.05
C LEU A 110 5.42 11.80 -13.86
N ALA A 111 4.80 12.07 -12.71
CA ALA A 111 5.51 12.41 -11.48
C ALA A 111 6.46 11.30 -11.02
N GLY A 112 6.06 10.03 -11.16
CA GLY A 112 6.92 8.89 -10.88
C GLY A 112 8.14 8.84 -11.81
N LEU A 113 7.94 9.05 -13.11
CA LEU A 113 9.03 9.06 -14.12
C LEU A 113 9.97 10.26 -13.95
N GLU A 114 9.45 11.41 -13.54
CA GLU A 114 10.26 12.60 -13.23
C GLU A 114 11.12 12.39 -11.98
N LYS A 115 10.58 11.71 -10.97
CA LYS A 115 11.23 11.57 -9.65
C LYS A 115 12.19 10.38 -9.57
N TYR A 116 11.89 9.29 -10.28
CA TYR A 116 12.57 8.02 -10.10
C TYR A 116 13.24 7.53 -11.38
N SER A 117 14.48 7.03 -11.24
CA SER A 117 15.16 6.34 -12.33
C SER A 117 14.64 4.90 -12.48
N ILE A 118 14.73 4.35 -13.70
CA ILE A 118 14.39 2.94 -14.00
C ILE A 118 15.11 1.97 -13.06
N ARG A 119 16.38 2.25 -12.73
CA ARG A 119 17.18 1.43 -11.80
C ARG A 119 16.58 1.36 -10.40
N GLN A 120 15.90 2.42 -9.94
CA GLN A 120 15.21 2.43 -8.65
C GLN A 120 13.84 1.75 -8.77
N MET A 121 13.15 1.91 -9.90
CA MET A 121 11.81 1.34 -10.11
C MET A 121 11.84 -0.19 -10.18
N MET A 122 12.82 -0.77 -10.89
CA MET A 122 12.90 -2.22 -11.11
C MET A 122 12.85 -3.05 -9.81
N PRO A 123 13.66 -2.77 -8.76
CA PRO A 123 13.55 -3.48 -7.49
C PRO A 123 12.18 -3.33 -6.82
N ALA A 124 11.58 -2.14 -6.88
CA ALA A 124 10.28 -1.88 -6.29
C ALA A 124 9.13 -2.59 -7.01
N SER A 125 9.30 -2.98 -8.28
CA SER A 125 8.34 -3.78 -9.04
C SER A 125 8.55 -5.29 -8.86
N ALA A 126 9.58 -5.73 -8.13
CA ALA A 126 9.83 -7.15 -7.93
C ALA A 126 8.70 -7.80 -7.10
N PRO A 127 8.35 -9.08 -7.34
CA PRO A 127 7.41 -9.79 -6.51
C PRO A 127 7.82 -9.72 -5.03
N ARG A 128 6.88 -9.36 -4.16
CA ARG A 128 7.08 -9.25 -2.71
C ARG A 128 8.06 -8.13 -2.28
N ALA A 129 8.36 -7.15 -3.13
CA ALA A 129 9.29 -6.07 -2.80
C ALA A 129 8.94 -5.29 -1.51
N THR A 130 7.64 -5.16 -1.20
CA THR A 130 7.14 -4.49 0.00
C THR A 130 6.82 -5.45 1.16
N CYS A 131 7.00 -6.76 0.96
CA CYS A 131 6.74 -7.74 2.00
C CYS A 131 7.94 -7.85 2.95
N ILE A 132 7.68 -7.97 4.24
CA ILE A 132 8.71 -8.28 5.24
C ILE A 132 9.16 -9.73 5.01
N PRO A 133 10.46 -9.98 4.76
CA PRO A 133 10.99 -11.34 4.68
C PRO A 133 10.75 -12.07 6.00
N ASP A 134 10.34 -13.34 5.93
CA ASP A 134 10.18 -14.20 7.11
C ASP A 134 9.29 -13.62 8.22
N ALA A 135 8.25 -12.86 7.85
CA ALA A 135 7.29 -12.22 8.76
C ALA A 135 6.53 -13.18 9.71
N GLY A 136 6.81 -14.49 9.63
CA GLY A 136 6.16 -15.52 10.44
C GLY A 136 4.72 -15.79 10.01
N PRO A 137 3.98 -16.58 10.80
CA PRO A 137 2.56 -16.79 10.57
C PRO A 137 1.81 -15.45 10.72
N HIS A 138 0.83 -15.21 9.84
CA HIS A 138 -0.03 -14.05 9.93
C HIS A 138 -0.72 -14.01 11.30
N GLN A 139 -0.28 -13.12 12.17
CA GLN A 139 -0.96 -12.80 13.42
C GLN A 139 -1.91 -11.64 13.12
N PRO A 140 -3.23 -11.88 12.99
CA PRO A 140 -4.16 -10.79 12.84
C PRO A 140 -3.98 -9.82 14.01
N TYR A 141 -3.92 -8.53 13.73
CA TYR A 141 -4.03 -7.53 14.79
C TYR A 141 -5.29 -7.87 15.61
N PRO A 142 -5.22 -7.91 16.95
CA PRO A 142 -6.43 -7.94 17.76
C PRO A 142 -7.33 -6.79 17.28
N HIS A 143 -8.65 -7.04 17.20
CA HIS A 143 -9.67 -6.14 16.59
C HIS A 143 -9.15 -4.71 16.48
N PRO A 144 -8.96 -4.16 15.25
CA PRO A 144 -8.26 -2.89 15.09
C PRO A 144 -9.00 -1.82 15.87
N VAL A 145 -8.53 -1.55 17.08
CA VAL A 145 -8.92 -0.38 17.82
C VAL A 145 -8.14 0.71 17.12
N LEU A 146 -8.82 1.41 16.20
CA LEU A 146 -8.27 2.64 15.66
C LEU A 146 -7.80 3.45 16.87
N PRO A 147 -6.51 3.84 16.93
CA PRO A 147 -5.90 4.44 18.11
C PRO A 147 -6.87 5.46 18.73
N ILE A 148 -7.30 5.18 19.97
CA ILE A 148 -8.33 5.98 20.65
C ILE A 148 -7.71 7.28 21.15
#